data_AF-A0A949VS43-F1
#
_entry.id   AF-A0A949VS43-F1
#
_cell.length_a   1.000
_cell.length_b   1.000
_cell.length_c   1.000
_cell.angle_alpha   90.00
_cell.angle_beta   90.00
_cell.angle_gamma   90.00
#
_symmetry.space_group_name_H-M   'P 1'
#
loop_
_entity.id
_entity.type
_entity.pdbx_description
1 polymer ?
#
loop_
_entity_poly.entity_id
_entity_poly.type
_entity_poly.pdbx_seq_one_letter_code
_entity_poly.pdbx_strand_id
1 'polypeptide(L)'
;MLLLSMNWNDAAEDLLQGILSRTPRPVREETENSLRRIAEAAAEEEGLQRVGVNMVVAAWVKNTPEAVREDLPRQMEQMGLDPEDFDYLLDG
;
A
#
# COMPACT_ATOMS: atom_id res chain seq x y z
N MET A 1 -21.40 -8.05 -12.77
CA MET A 1 -20.94 -6.64 -12.70
C MET A 1 -19.43 -6.70 -12.85
N LEU A 2 -18.88 -6.27 -13.98
CA LEU A 2 -17.43 -6.26 -14.18
C LEU A 2 -16.89 -5.09 -13.36
N LEU A 3 -16.17 -5.38 -12.28
CA LEU A 3 -15.36 -4.37 -11.58
C LEU A 3 -14.33 -3.88 -12.62
N LEU A 4 -14.50 -2.67 -13.12
CA LEU A 4 -13.42 -2.00 -13.82
C LEU A 4 -12.36 -1.75 -12.75
N SER A 5 -11.34 -2.61 -12.69
CA SER A 5 -10.18 -2.37 -11.83
C SER A 5 -9.63 -0.98 -12.15
N MET A 6 -9.36 -0.18 -11.13
CA MET A 6 -8.81 1.17 -11.32
C MET A 6 -7.47 1.07 -12.07
N ASN A 7 -7.02 2.13 -12.73
CA ASN A 7 -5.69 2.13 -13.33
C ASN A 7 -4.63 2.19 -12.21
N TRP A 8 -3.64 1.32 -12.22
CA TRP A 8 -2.49 1.40 -11.33
C TRP A 8 -1.27 1.83 -12.13
N ASN A 9 -0.44 2.72 -11.58
CA ASN A 9 0.85 2.99 -12.20
C ASN A 9 1.84 1.85 -11.92
N ASP A 10 2.84 1.70 -12.78
CA ASP A 10 3.78 0.58 -12.70
C ASP A 10 4.51 0.53 -11.35
N ALA A 11 4.93 1.69 -10.83
CA ALA A 11 5.62 1.78 -9.54
C ALA A 11 4.73 1.37 -8.33
N ALA A 12 3.43 1.63 -8.39
CA ALA A 12 2.47 1.23 -7.37
C ALA A 12 2.24 -0.29 -7.41
N GLU A 13 2.16 -0.87 -8.61
CA GLU A 13 2.05 -2.33 -8.76
C GLU A 13 3.34 -3.00 -8.30
N ASP A 14 4.51 -2.49 -8.68
CA ASP A 14 5.82 -3.00 -8.22
C ASP A 14 5.94 -2.96 -6.69
N LEU A 15 5.52 -1.87 -6.06
CA LEU A 15 5.50 -1.76 -4.60
C LEU A 15 4.54 -2.79 -3.97
N LEU A 16 3.33 -2.94 -4.50
CA LEU A 16 2.38 -3.94 -4.03
C LEU A 16 2.99 -5.35 -4.11
N GLN A 17 3.59 -5.71 -5.26
CA GLN A 17 4.26 -7.00 -5.41
C GLN A 17 5.44 -7.16 -4.44
N GLY A 18 6.19 -6.08 -4.17
CA GLY A 18 7.23 -6.02 -3.16
C GLY A 18 6.71 -6.38 -1.76
N ILE A 19 5.60 -5.77 -1.33
CA ILE A 19 4.94 -6.05 -0.06
C ILE A 19 4.46 -7.51 -0.01
N LEU A 20 3.82 -8.01 -1.06
CA LEU A 20 3.27 -9.36 -1.12
C LEU A 20 4.35 -10.45 -1.11
N SER A 21 5.52 -10.18 -1.70
CA SER A 21 6.67 -11.10 -1.69
C SER A 21 7.18 -11.38 -0.28
N ARG A 22 7.06 -10.39 0.62
CA ARG A 22 7.44 -10.45 2.05
C ARG A 22 6.30 -10.90 2.94
N THR A 23 5.07 -10.89 2.43
CA THR A 23 3.87 -11.33 3.15
C THR A 23 3.81 -12.87 3.20
N PRO A 24 3.58 -13.47 4.39
CA PRO A 24 3.44 -14.92 4.52
C PRO A 24 2.31 -15.48 3.65
N ARG A 25 2.56 -16.64 3.01
CA ARG A 25 1.60 -17.26 2.08
C ARG A 25 0.16 -17.38 2.61
N PRO A 26 -0.09 -17.77 3.88
CA PRO A 26 -1.46 -17.95 4.36
C PRO A 26 -2.32 -16.68 4.35
N VAL A 27 -1.69 -15.50 4.47
CA VAL A 27 -2.39 -14.21 4.56
C VAL A 27 -2.19 -13.33 3.33
N ARG A 28 -1.43 -13.81 2.33
CA ARG A 28 -1.03 -13.00 1.17
C ARG A 28 -2.20 -12.57 0.30
N GLU A 29 -3.11 -13.48 -0.02
CA GLU A 29 -4.28 -13.17 -0.85
C GLU A 29 -5.22 -12.17 -0.15
N GLU A 30 -5.45 -12.37 1.15
CA GLU A 30 -6.23 -11.44 1.96
C GLU A 30 -5.56 -10.06 2.01
N THR A 31 -4.24 -10.03 2.22
CA THR A 31 -3.45 -8.80 2.23
C THR A 31 -3.52 -8.08 0.88
N GLU A 32 -3.36 -8.78 -0.24
CA GLU A 32 -3.48 -8.19 -1.58
C GLU A 32 -4.86 -7.55 -1.79
N ASN A 33 -5.93 -8.30 -1.50
CA ASN A 33 -7.29 -7.81 -1.67
C ASN A 33 -7.58 -6.59 -0.78
N SER A 34 -7.05 -6.57 0.44
CA SER A 34 -7.18 -5.44 1.37
C SER A 34 -6.43 -4.21 0.86
N LEU A 35 -5.15 -4.38 0.50
CA LEU A 35 -4.31 -3.29 -0.02
C LEU A 35 -4.88 -2.68 -1.29
N ARG A 36 -5.32 -3.52 -2.24
CA ARG A 36 -5.95 -3.03 -3.48
C ARG A 36 -7.19 -2.20 -3.19
N ARG A 37 -8.10 -2.72 -2.36
CA ARG A 37 -9.35 -2.01 -2.00
C ARG A 37 -9.07 -0.68 -1.30
N ILE A 38 -8.15 -0.66 -0.34
CA ILE A 38 -7.84 0.56 0.42
C ILE A 38 -7.17 1.60 -0.49
N ALA A 39 -6.24 1.17 -1.36
CA ALA A 39 -5.54 2.08 -2.27
C ALA A 39 -6.46 2.66 -3.34
N GLU A 40 -7.37 1.84 -3.90
CA GLU A 40 -8.39 2.30 -4.85
C GLU A 40 -9.37 3.26 -4.18
N ALA A 41 -9.84 2.95 -2.97
CA ALA A 41 -10.70 3.86 -2.20
C ALA A 41 -10.01 5.20 -1.91
N ALA A 42 -8.73 5.20 -1.52
CA ALA A 42 -7.96 6.42 -1.29
C ALA A 42 -7.81 7.26 -2.56
N ALA A 43 -7.59 6.60 -3.71
CA ALA A 43 -7.51 7.31 -4.98
C ALA A 43 -8.88 7.87 -5.41
N GLU A 44 -9.98 7.16 -5.17
CA GLU A 44 -11.34 7.67 -5.39
C GLU A 44 -11.69 8.85 -4.48
N GLU A 45 -11.33 8.79 -3.20
CA GLU A 45 -11.52 9.87 -2.22
C GLU A 45 -10.80 11.17 -2.66
N GLU A 46 -9.61 11.03 -3.25
CA GLU A 46 -8.82 12.12 -3.82
C GLU A 46 -9.27 12.54 -5.24
N GLY A 47 -10.33 11.93 -5.78
CA GLY A 47 -10.86 12.22 -7.12
C GLY A 47 -9.93 11.83 -8.27
N LEU A 48 -8.99 10.92 -8.01
CA LEU A 48 -8.03 10.43 -8.99
C LEU A 48 -8.63 9.29 -9.82
N GLN A 49 -8.11 9.11 -11.03
CA GLN A 49 -8.48 7.99 -11.92
C GLN A 49 -7.43 6.86 -11.91
N ARG A 50 -6.36 7.04 -11.13
CA ARG A 50 -5.28 6.05 -11.00
C ARG A 50 -4.74 5.96 -9.58
N VAL A 51 -4.32 4.75 -9.20
CA VAL A 51 -3.57 4.47 -7.98
C VAL A 51 -2.09 4.75 -8.21
N GLY A 52 -1.50 5.54 -7.32
CA GLY A 52 -0.07 5.81 -7.26
C GLY A 52 0.58 5.25 -6.00
N VAL A 53 1.91 5.34 -5.94
CA VAL A 53 2.73 4.83 -4.82
C VAL A 53 2.22 5.29 -3.47
N ASN A 54 1.91 6.58 -3.30
CA ASN A 54 1.43 7.13 -2.03
C ASN A 54 0.14 6.45 -1.53
N MET A 55 -0.76 6.06 -2.42
CA MET A 55 -2.01 5.38 -2.05
C MET A 55 -1.75 3.94 -1.59
N VAL A 56 -0.76 3.27 -2.20
CA VAL A 56 -0.31 1.94 -1.76
C VAL A 56 0.40 2.02 -0.41
N VAL A 57 1.21 3.05 -0.19
CA VAL A 57 1.86 3.29 1.11
C VAL A 57 0.82 3.56 2.19
N ALA A 58 -0.15 4.45 1.94
CA ALA A 58 -1.24 4.71 2.87
C ALA A 58 -2.06 3.44 3.17
N ALA A 59 -2.37 2.65 2.14
CA ALA A 59 -3.04 1.37 2.32
C ALA A 59 -2.23 0.39 3.16
N TRP A 60 -0.91 0.34 2.94
CA TRP A 60 -0.01 -0.54 3.68
C TRP A 60 0.10 -0.15 5.16
N VAL A 61 0.26 1.15 5.46
CA VAL A 61 0.27 1.67 6.82
C VAL A 61 -1.06 1.36 7.53
N LYS A 62 -2.19 1.59 6.86
CA LYS A 62 -3.54 1.34 7.40
C LYS A 62 -3.82 -0.15 7.64
N ASN A 63 -3.29 -1.02 6.78
CA ASN A 63 -3.46 -2.48 6.89
C ASN A 63 -2.48 -3.11 7.89
N THR A 64 -1.41 -2.40 8.26
CA THR A 64 -0.39 -2.89 9.20
C THR A 64 -0.86 -2.69 10.64
N PRO A 65 -0.87 -3.74 11.48
CA PRO A 65 -1.21 -3.62 12.89
C PRO A 65 -0.27 -2.64 13.61
N GLU A 66 -0.81 -1.83 14.51
CA GLU A 66 -0.07 -0.80 15.26
C GLU A 66 1.17 -1.37 15.97
N ALA A 67 1.05 -2.57 16.54
CA ALA A 67 2.13 -3.28 17.24
C ALA A 67 3.37 -3.60 16.39
N VAL A 68 3.29 -3.51 15.06
CA VAL A 68 4.41 -3.74 14.13
C VAL A 68 4.61 -2.57 13.16
N ARG A 69 3.95 -1.43 13.41
CA ARG A 69 4.07 -0.24 12.56
C ARG A 69 5.47 0.39 12.65
N GLU A 70 6.17 0.23 13.78
CA GLU A 70 7.55 0.68 13.98
C GLU A 70 8.56 0.06 12.99
N ASP A 71 8.23 -1.10 12.42
CA ASP A 71 9.07 -1.76 11.41
C ASP A 71 8.87 -1.21 9.99
N LEU A 72 7.82 -0.41 9.75
CA LEU A 72 7.49 0.08 8.41
C LEU A 72 8.57 0.98 7.79
N PRO A 73 9.16 1.98 8.49
CA PRO A 73 10.23 2.80 7.92
C PRO A 73 11.37 1.95 7.36
N ARG A 74 11.85 0.98 8.15
CA ARG A 74 12.90 0.06 7.73
C ARG A 74 12.50 -0.78 6.52
N GLN A 75 11.23 -1.17 6.39
CA GLN A 75 10.74 -1.93 5.24
C GLN A 75 10.56 -1.06 3.99
N MET A 76 10.19 0.22 4.16
CA MET A 76 10.11 1.24 3.11
C MET A 76 11.49 1.48 2.49
N GLU A 77 12.53 1.69 3.31
CA GLU A 77 13.91 1.85 2.84
C GLU A 77 14.37 0.63 2.04
N GLN A 78 14.05 -0.59 2.50
CA GLN A 78 14.34 -1.83 1.78
C GLN A 78 13.58 -1.96 0.44
N MET A 79 12.58 -1.13 0.17
CA MET A 79 11.87 -1.04 -1.11
C MET A 79 12.27 0.20 -1.92
N GLY A 80 13.27 0.96 -1.44
CA GLY A 80 13.73 2.19 -2.10
C GLY A 80 12.80 3.39 -1.91
N LEU A 81 11.93 3.34 -0.91
CA LEU A 81 11.12 4.48 -0.47
C LEU A 81 11.86 5.23 0.63
N ASP A 82 11.69 6.55 0.67
CA ASP A 82 12.13 7.38 1.79
C ASP A 82 11.01 7.43 2.85
N PRO A 83 11.21 6.95 4.08
CA PRO A 83 10.18 7.02 5.12
C PRO A 83 9.77 8.45 5.48
N GLU A 84 10.68 9.43 5.38
CA GLU A 84 10.40 10.83 5.74
C GLU A 84 9.31 11.43 4.83
N ASP A 85 9.20 10.95 3.59
CA ASP A 85 8.12 11.32 2.65
C ASP A 85 6.73 10.88 3.15
N PHE A 86 6.66 10.00 4.16
CA PHE A 86 5.44 9.38 4.67
C PHE A 86 5.24 9.55 6.19
N ASP A 87 6.04 10.37 6.88
CA ASP A 87 5.93 10.60 8.33
C ASP A 87 4.50 10.98 8.75
N TYR A 88 3.80 11.77 7.93
CA TYR A 88 2.40 12.17 8.19
C TYR A 88 1.41 10.98 8.24
N LEU A 89 1.78 9.81 7.72
CA LEU A 89 1.02 8.56 7.82
C LEU A 89 1.44 7.72 9.03
N LEU A 90 2.67 7.89 9.50
CA LEU A 90 3.28 7.08 10.55
C LEU A 90 3.10 7.68 11.96
N ASP A 91 3.04 9.01 12.06
CA ASP A 91 2.81 9.78 13.29
C ASP A 91 1.33 9.87 13.73
N GLY A 92 0.45 9.08 13.11
CA GLY A 92 -1.01 9.07 13.32
C GLY A 92 -1.52 8.04 14.30
#